data_AF-A0A2V8BT89-F1
#
_entry.id   AF-A0A2V8BT89-F1
#
_cell.length_a   1.000
_cell.length_b   1.000
_cell.length_c   1.000
_cell.angle_alpha   90.00
_cell.angle_beta   90.00
_cell.angle_gamma   90.00
#
_symmetry.space_group_name_H-M   'P 1'
#
loop_
_entity.id
_entity.type
_entity.pdbx_description
1 polymer ?
#
loop_
_entity_poly.entity_id
_entity_poly.type
_entity_poly.pdbx_seq_one_letter_code
_entity_poly.pdbx_strand_id
1 'polypeptide(L)'
;MKNTHRVETAVGTSLSRYSELKQMLVGRRREIQAEVQGKMRGVRQEGTWGGKLNEVLDAVESAEADIQEDIEFALVQMKSETLNKINDALGRLEQGNYGNCFDCGEEIAEKRLRALPFAVRCKDCEQARENAEQRERQLAARRGSSSLFLDM
;
A
#
# COMPACT_ATOMS: atom_id res chain seq x y z
N MET A 1 36.56 12.57 27.74
CA MET A 1 36.25 13.38 26.54
C MET A 1 36.01 12.52 25.28
N LYS A 2 35.57 11.25 25.38
CA LYS A 2 35.33 10.37 24.20
C LYS A 2 33.86 10.24 23.79
N ASN A 3 32.94 10.91 24.50
CA ASN A 3 31.50 10.69 24.37
C ASN A 3 30.80 11.60 23.35
N THR A 4 31.41 12.74 22.98
CA THR A 4 30.81 13.73 22.08
C THR A 4 30.86 13.29 20.61
N HIS A 5 31.98 12.71 20.18
CA HIS A 5 32.19 12.34 18.77
C HIS A 5 31.35 11.13 18.32
N ARG A 6 30.99 10.21 19.23
CA ARG A 6 30.13 9.05 18.94
C ARG A 6 28.65 9.44 18.79
N VAL A 7 28.23 10.51 19.47
CA VAL A 7 26.86 11.02 19.41
C VAL A 7 26.65 11.82 18.13
N GLU A 8 27.64 12.61 17.69
CA GLU A 8 27.60 13.37 16.44
C GLU A 8 27.45 12.47 15.20
N THR A 9 28.17 11.35 15.15
CA THR A 9 28.10 10.40 14.03
C THR A 9 26.76 9.68 13.96
N ALA A 10 26.22 9.23 15.10
CA ALA A 10 24.92 8.57 15.17
C ALA A 10 23.75 9.48 14.77
N VAL A 11 23.78 10.75 15.20
CA VAL A 11 22.77 11.76 14.81
C VAL A 11 22.86 12.04 13.31
N GLY A 12 24.06 12.18 12.75
CA GLY A 12 24.26 12.39 11.31
C GLY A 12 23.70 11.26 10.43
N THR A 13 23.89 10.00 10.83
CA THR A 13 23.35 8.83 10.10
C THR A 13 21.81 8.80 10.13
N SER A 14 21.20 9.13 11.27
CA SER A 14 19.73 9.17 11.40
C SER A 14 19.08 10.26 10.54
N LEU A 15 19.71 11.43 10.41
CA LEU A 15 19.23 12.53 9.58
C LEU A 15 19.33 12.20 8.08
N SER A 16 20.40 11.51 7.64
CA SER A 16 20.52 11.03 6.25
C SER A 16 19.39 10.07 5.90
N ARG A 17 19.18 9.04 6.74
CA ARG A 17 18.13 8.04 6.55
C ARG A 17 16.73 8.68 6.49
N TYR A 18 16.42 9.59 7.42
CA TYR A 18 15.15 10.33 7.41
C TYR A 18 14.93 11.05 6.08
N SER A 19 15.95 11.76 5.58
CA SER A 19 15.86 12.52 4.34
C SER A 19 15.62 11.62 3.12
N GLU A 20 16.27 10.46 3.06
CA GLU A 20 16.12 9.46 1.99
C GLU A 20 14.71 8.86 1.99
N LEU A 21 14.22 8.45 3.16
CA LEU A 21 12.86 7.92 3.31
C LEU A 21 11.80 8.97 2.97
N LYS A 22 12.02 10.23 3.36
CA LYS A 22 11.14 11.36 3.00
C LYS A 22 11.09 11.56 1.49
N GLN A 23 12.24 11.62 0.84
CA GLN A 23 12.33 11.80 -0.61
C GLN A 23 11.63 10.66 -1.35
N MET A 24 11.84 9.41 -0.90
CA MET A 24 11.18 8.23 -1.47
C MET A 24 9.66 8.32 -1.35
N LEU A 25 9.12 8.62 -0.16
CA LEU A 25 7.67 8.73 0.05
C LEU A 25 7.05 9.89 -0.73
N VAL A 26 7.69 11.06 -0.73
CA VAL A 26 7.22 12.22 -1.50
C VAL A 26 7.24 11.96 -3.00
N GLY A 27 8.29 11.29 -3.50
CA GLY A 27 8.39 10.86 -4.89
C GLY A 27 7.24 9.94 -5.27
N ARG A 28 7.02 8.87 -4.47
CA ARG A 28 5.95 7.91 -4.71
C ARG A 28 4.55 8.53 -4.63
N ARG A 29 4.33 9.45 -3.68
CA ARG A 29 3.09 10.21 -3.57
C ARG A 29 2.79 11.00 -4.85
N ARG A 30 3.79 11.71 -5.37
CA ARG A 30 3.64 12.51 -6.61
C ARG A 30 3.32 11.65 -7.81
N GLU A 31 3.99 10.52 -7.95
CA GLU A 31 3.76 9.55 -9.03
C GLU A 31 2.31 9.06 -9.04
N ILE A 32 1.84 8.50 -7.92
CA ILE A 32 0.47 7.97 -7.81
C ILE A 32 -0.57 9.07 -7.97
N GLN A 33 -0.33 10.25 -7.41
CA GLN A 33 -1.22 11.39 -7.56
C GLN A 33 -1.36 11.83 -9.02
N ALA A 34 -0.25 11.85 -9.77
CA ALA A 34 -0.27 12.16 -11.20
C ALA A 34 -1.04 11.11 -12.00
N GLU A 35 -0.89 9.82 -11.69
CA GLU A 35 -1.65 8.75 -12.34
C GLU A 35 -3.17 8.86 -12.10
N VAL A 36 -3.59 9.09 -10.85
CA VAL A 36 -5.00 9.26 -10.48
C VAL A 36 -5.58 10.50 -11.17
N GLN A 37 -4.88 11.63 -11.11
CA GLN A 37 -5.33 12.88 -11.75
C GLN A 37 -5.37 12.74 -13.27
N GLY A 38 -4.40 12.05 -13.87
CA GLY A 38 -4.35 11.76 -15.30
C GLY A 38 -5.57 10.97 -15.75
N LYS A 39 -5.91 9.88 -15.06
CA LYS A 39 -7.08 9.07 -15.40
C LYS A 39 -8.39 9.83 -15.22
N MET A 40 -8.54 10.57 -14.11
CA MET A 40 -9.70 11.44 -13.88
C MET A 40 -9.88 12.51 -14.96
N ARG A 41 -8.78 13.07 -15.49
CA ARG A 41 -8.81 14.04 -16.59
C ARG A 41 -9.19 13.39 -17.92
N GLY A 42 -8.79 12.14 -18.16
CA GLY A 42 -9.24 11.34 -19.30
C GLY A 42 -10.76 11.19 -19.30
N VAL A 43 -11.30 10.71 -18.18
CA VAL A 43 -12.76 10.54 -17.98
C VAL A 43 -13.53 11.82 -18.26
N ARG A 44 -13.06 12.97 -17.76
CA ARG A 44 -13.74 14.26 -18.00
C ARG A 44 -13.76 14.70 -19.46
N GLN A 45 -12.77 14.32 -20.26
CA GLN A 45 -12.69 14.69 -21.68
C GLN A 45 -13.43 13.69 -22.57
N GLU A 46 -13.36 12.40 -22.24
CA GLU A 46 -13.88 11.31 -23.05
C GLU A 46 -15.31 10.88 -22.64
N GLY A 47 -15.73 11.27 -21.43
CA GLY A 47 -17.07 11.07 -20.89
C GLY A 47 -17.27 9.73 -20.17
N THR A 48 -16.34 8.79 -20.32
CA THR A 48 -16.33 7.47 -19.66
C THR A 48 -14.88 7.10 -19.33
N TRP A 49 -14.70 6.08 -18.49
CA TRP A 49 -13.38 5.55 -18.16
C TRP A 49 -12.74 4.85 -19.37
N GLY A 50 -13.54 4.11 -20.16
CA GLY A 50 -13.08 3.16 -21.18
C GLY A 50 -13.06 3.62 -22.65
N GLY A 51 -13.55 4.81 -22.99
CA GLY A 51 -13.47 5.32 -24.37
C GLY A 51 -14.68 6.14 -24.81
N LYS A 52 -14.69 6.55 -26.09
CA LYS A 52 -15.57 7.59 -26.65
C LYS A 52 -17.06 7.24 -26.53
N LEU A 53 -17.86 8.11 -25.91
CA LEU A 53 -19.34 8.03 -25.84
C LEU A 53 -20.08 7.96 -27.19
N ASN A 54 -19.40 8.07 -28.34
CA ASN A 54 -20.02 8.37 -29.63
C ASN A 54 -19.88 7.25 -30.67
N GLU A 55 -19.71 6.02 -30.21
CA GLU A 55 -19.61 4.81 -31.04
C GLU A 55 -20.85 3.93 -30.83
N VAL A 56 -21.44 3.44 -31.92
CA VAL A 56 -22.58 2.52 -31.86
C VAL A 56 -22.00 1.12 -31.67
N LEU A 57 -22.05 0.62 -30.43
CA LEU A 57 -21.54 -0.70 -30.07
C LEU A 57 -22.61 -1.77 -30.26
N ASP A 58 -22.19 -2.98 -30.64
CA ASP A 58 -23.04 -4.16 -30.53
C ASP A 58 -23.14 -4.67 -29.07
N ALA A 59 -23.95 -5.69 -28.83
CA ALA A 59 -24.18 -6.21 -27.47
C ALA A 59 -22.93 -6.83 -26.82
N VAL A 60 -22.02 -7.40 -27.63
CA VAL A 60 -20.76 -7.98 -27.14
C VAL A 60 -19.78 -6.85 -26.84
N GLU A 61 -19.62 -5.91 -27.77
CA GLU A 61 -18.76 -4.73 -27.62
C GLU A 61 -19.16 -3.87 -26.40
N SER A 62 -20.46 -3.70 -26.16
CA SER A 62 -20.96 -2.99 -24.97
C SER A 62 -20.58 -3.72 -23.68
N ALA A 63 -20.72 -5.05 -23.64
CA ALA A 63 -20.38 -5.82 -22.46
C ALA A 63 -18.86 -5.80 -22.17
N GLU A 64 -18.03 -5.83 -23.21
CA GLU A 64 -16.57 -5.67 -23.08
C GLU A 64 -16.20 -4.28 -22.56
N ALA A 65 -16.86 -3.23 -23.06
CA ALA A 65 -16.65 -1.85 -22.61
C ALA A 65 -17.01 -1.67 -21.11
N ASP A 66 -18.13 -2.23 -20.67
CA ASP A 66 -18.55 -2.18 -19.25
C ASP A 66 -17.51 -2.86 -18.33
N ILE A 67 -17.03 -4.05 -18.71
CA ILE A 67 -15.99 -4.75 -17.95
C ILE A 67 -14.70 -3.93 -17.89
N GLN A 68 -14.32 -3.29 -18.99
CA GLN A 68 -13.14 -2.46 -19.05
C GLN A 68 -13.26 -1.23 -18.14
N GLU A 69 -14.43 -0.59 -18.11
CA GLU A 69 -14.73 0.53 -17.20
C GLU A 69 -14.64 0.10 -15.72
N ASP A 70 -15.21 -1.04 -15.36
CA ASP A 70 -15.13 -1.59 -14.00
C ASP A 70 -13.68 -1.84 -13.56
N ILE A 71 -12.86 -2.43 -14.43
CA ILE A 71 -11.44 -2.68 -14.17
C ILE A 71 -10.71 -1.36 -13.92
N GLU A 72 -10.94 -0.36 -14.76
CA GLU A 72 -10.26 0.93 -14.63
C GLU A 72 -10.68 1.70 -13.39
N PHE A 73 -11.97 1.67 -13.06
CA PHE A 73 -12.48 2.23 -11.81
C PHE A 73 -11.82 1.56 -10.60
N ALA A 74 -11.76 0.22 -10.59
CA ALA A 74 -11.10 -0.54 -9.52
C ALA A 74 -9.61 -0.17 -9.39
N LEU A 75 -8.89 -0.03 -10.51
CA LEU A 75 -7.48 0.39 -10.51
C LEU A 75 -7.29 1.78 -9.91
N VAL A 76 -8.18 2.73 -10.21
CA VAL A 76 -8.12 4.10 -9.67
C VAL A 76 -8.43 4.10 -8.18
N GLN A 77 -9.40 3.30 -7.73
CA GLN A 77 -9.69 3.12 -6.31
C GLN A 77 -8.47 2.55 -5.56
N MET A 78 -7.85 1.47 -6.08
CA MET A 78 -6.65 0.88 -5.48
C MET A 78 -5.49 1.88 -5.37
N LYS A 79 -5.29 2.73 -6.40
CA LYS A 79 -4.27 3.79 -6.37
C LYS A 79 -4.58 4.86 -5.32
N SER A 80 -5.85 5.26 -5.19
CA SER A 80 -6.30 6.21 -4.16
C SER A 80 -6.06 5.66 -2.75
N GLU A 81 -6.39 4.39 -2.50
CA GLU A 81 -6.09 3.73 -1.23
C GLU A 81 -4.59 3.67 -0.93
N THR A 82 -3.78 3.40 -1.96
CA THR A 82 -2.31 3.40 -1.83
C THR A 82 -1.79 4.80 -1.52
N LEU A 83 -2.35 5.84 -2.12
CA LEU A 83 -2.01 7.23 -1.85
C LEU A 83 -2.28 7.59 -0.38
N ASN A 84 -3.44 7.16 0.16
CA ASN A 84 -3.77 7.34 1.57
C ASN A 84 -2.74 6.67 2.48
N LYS A 85 -2.37 5.41 2.21
CA LYS A 85 -1.34 4.69 2.96
C LYS A 85 0.03 5.39 2.93
N ILE A 86 0.38 6.05 1.83
CA ILE A 86 1.61 6.84 1.72
C ILE A 86 1.52 8.13 2.53
N ASN A 87 0.36 8.80 2.53
CA ASN A 87 0.14 9.97 3.39
C ASN A 87 0.25 9.60 4.87
N ASP A 88 -0.28 8.44 5.28
CA ASP A 88 -0.12 7.93 6.64
C ASP A 88 1.34 7.60 6.97
N ALA A 89 2.09 7.04 6.00
CA ALA A 89 3.51 6.80 6.15
C ALA A 89 4.31 8.12 6.32
N LEU A 90 3.96 9.17 5.56
CA LEU A 90 4.54 10.51 5.72
C LEU A 90 4.22 11.11 7.09
N GLY A 91 2.97 10.97 7.57
CA GLY A 91 2.60 11.41 8.92
C GLY A 91 3.40 10.70 10.01
N ARG A 92 3.58 9.38 9.89
CA ARG A 92 4.44 8.61 10.81
C ARG A 92 5.90 9.01 10.71
N LEU A 93 6.39 9.36 9.53
CA LEU A 93 7.74 9.85 9.34
C LEU A 93 7.95 11.16 10.09
N GLU A 94 7.02 12.11 9.99
CA GLU A 94 7.08 13.38 10.72
C GLU A 94 7.07 13.20 12.24
N GLN A 95 6.43 12.15 12.73
CA GLN A 95 6.41 11.77 14.15
C GLN A 95 7.66 11.00 14.61
N GLY A 96 8.50 10.55 13.67
CA GLY A 96 9.68 9.70 13.97
C GLY A 96 9.36 8.20 14.13
N ASN A 97 8.15 7.77 13.75
CA ASN A 97 7.66 6.39 13.90
C ASN A 97 7.65 5.60 12.57
N TYR A 98 8.34 6.09 11.53
CA TYR A 98 8.45 5.42 10.24
C TYR A 98 9.86 4.87 10.01
N GLY A 99 9.93 3.72 9.33
CA GLY A 99 11.19 3.05 9.00
C GLY A 99 11.67 2.04 10.04
N ASN A 100 10.92 1.89 11.15
CA ASN A 100 11.12 0.90 12.20
C ASN A 100 9.90 -0.01 12.31
N CYS A 101 10.11 -1.26 12.67
CA CYS A 101 9.06 -2.25 12.81
C CYS A 101 8.19 -1.95 14.02
N PHE A 102 6.87 -1.97 13.84
CA PHE A 102 5.90 -1.75 14.92
C PHE A 102 6.00 -2.80 16.04
N ASP A 103 6.31 -4.05 15.70
CA ASP A 103 6.30 -5.14 16.68
C ASP A 103 7.62 -5.28 17.45
N CYS A 104 8.77 -5.30 16.74
CA CYS A 104 10.09 -5.50 17.38
C CYS A 104 10.94 -4.23 17.53
N GLY A 105 10.53 -3.10 16.95
CA GLY A 105 11.31 -1.85 17.00
C GLY A 105 12.52 -1.79 16.08
N GLU A 106 12.94 -2.90 15.49
CA GLU A 106 14.10 -2.98 14.58
C GLU A 106 13.88 -2.19 13.28
N GLU A 107 14.97 -1.71 12.69
CA GLU A 107 14.90 -1.01 11.40
C GLU A 107 14.31 -1.90 10.30
N ILE A 108 13.34 -1.37 9.56
CA ILE A 108 12.84 -2.02 8.37
C ILE A 108 13.88 -1.84 7.25
N ALA A 109 14.24 -2.94 6.61
CA ALA A 109 15.18 -2.93 5.49
C ALA A 109 14.72 -1.97 4.39
N GLU A 110 15.62 -1.12 3.92
CA GLU A 110 15.31 -0.09 2.94
C GLU A 110 14.75 -0.67 1.64
N LYS A 111 15.27 -1.82 1.18
CA LYS A 111 14.75 -2.55 0.03
C LYS A 111 13.26 -2.89 0.19
N ARG A 112 12.81 -3.23 1.41
CA ARG A 112 11.40 -3.49 1.71
C ARG A 112 10.58 -2.21 1.66
N LEU A 113 11.08 -1.10 2.21
CA LEU A 113 10.39 0.19 2.15
C LEU A 113 10.31 0.75 0.72
N ARG A 114 11.32 0.52 -0.13
CA ARG A 114 11.28 0.87 -1.55
C ARG A 114 10.23 0.06 -2.32
N ALA A 115 10.07 -1.22 -1.99
CA ALA A 115 9.06 -2.09 -2.61
C ALA A 115 7.64 -1.85 -2.04
N LEU A 116 7.53 -1.63 -0.73
CA LEU A 116 6.29 -1.43 0.02
C LEU A 116 6.43 -0.21 0.95
N PRO A 117 6.23 1.02 0.43
CA PRO A 117 6.45 2.27 1.19
C PRO A 117 5.51 2.48 2.38
N PHE A 118 4.47 1.69 2.50
CA PHE A 118 3.54 1.75 3.63
C PHE A 118 3.78 0.63 4.65
N ALA A 119 4.82 -0.19 4.48
CA ALA A 119 5.13 -1.29 5.38
C ALA A 119 5.31 -0.79 6.83
N VAL A 120 4.63 -1.47 7.76
CA VAL A 120 4.67 -1.13 9.20
C VAL A 120 5.48 -2.13 10.02
N ARG A 121 5.85 -3.27 9.43
CA ARG A 121 6.61 -4.35 10.06
C ARG A 121 7.79 -4.78 9.20
N CYS A 122 8.81 -5.33 9.86
CA CYS A 122 9.89 -6.06 9.20
C CYS A 122 9.36 -7.35 8.58
N LYS A 123 10.19 -8.01 7.75
CA LYS A 123 9.80 -9.25 7.06
C LYS A 123 9.39 -10.35 8.05
N ASP A 124 10.15 -10.52 9.12
CA ASP A 124 9.97 -11.65 10.04
C ASP A 124 8.69 -11.49 10.89
N CYS A 125 8.44 -10.29 11.40
CA CYS A 125 7.21 -9.97 12.12
C CYS A 125 5.97 -10.07 11.21
N GLU A 126 6.06 -9.60 9.97
CA GLU A 126 4.96 -9.76 9.01
C GLU A 126 4.67 -11.24 8.72
N GLN A 127 5.72 -12.04 8.49
CA GLN A 127 5.57 -13.48 8.25
C GLN A 127 4.96 -14.21 9.44
N ALA A 128 5.37 -13.86 10.66
CA ALA A 128 4.82 -14.43 11.89
C ALA A 128 3.32 -14.12 12.04
N ARG A 129 2.92 -12.88 11.74
CA ARG A 129 1.52 -12.45 11.73
C ARG A 129 0.70 -13.20 10.68
N GLU A 130 1.18 -13.28 9.43
CA GLU A 130 0.48 -14.01 8.36
C GLU A 130 0.29 -15.48 8.71
N ASN A 131 1.30 -16.13 9.29
CA ASN A 131 1.21 -17.51 9.75
C ASN A 131 0.23 -17.70 10.91
N ALA A 132 0.12 -16.73 11.81
CA ALA A 132 -0.89 -16.76 12.87
C ALA A 132 -2.31 -16.63 12.29
N GLU A 133 -2.55 -15.66 11.41
CA GLU A 133 -3.83 -15.47 10.75
C GLU A 133 -4.25 -16.69 9.92
N GLN A 134 -3.32 -17.30 9.19
CA GLN A 134 -3.60 -18.53 8.44
C GLN A 134 -4.01 -19.68 9.36
N ARG A 135 -3.30 -19.88 10.47
CA ARG A 135 -3.64 -20.90 11.46
C ARG A 135 -5.01 -20.67 12.07
N GLU A 136 -5.35 -19.42 12.39
CA GLU A 136 -6.68 -19.06 12.90
C GLU A 136 -7.78 -19.33 11.88
N ARG A 137 -7.60 -18.94 10.61
CA ARG A 137 -8.55 -19.25 9.53
C ARG A 137 -8.76 -20.76 9.36
N GLN A 138 -7.69 -21.54 9.41
CA GLN A 138 -7.76 -23.00 9.33
C GLN A 138 -8.53 -23.61 10.52
N LEU A 139 -8.28 -23.13 11.74
CA LEU A 139 -9.01 -23.57 12.92
C LEU A 139 -10.49 -23.19 12.85
N ALA A 140 -10.82 -21.98 12.40
CA ALA A 140 -12.19 -21.53 12.20
C ALA A 140 -12.93 -22.40 11.16
N ALA A 141 -12.29 -22.70 10.03
CA ALA A 141 -12.84 -23.59 9.00
C ALA A 141 -13.09 -25.01 9.53
N ARG A 142 -12.15 -25.57 10.31
CA ARG A 142 -12.31 -26.89 10.95
C ARG A 142 -13.42 -26.93 12.00
N ARG A 143 -13.61 -25.84 12.75
CA ARG A 143 -14.73 -25.71 13.70
C ARG A 143 -16.07 -25.64 12.96
N GLY A 144 -16.15 -24.87 11.88
CA GLY A 144 -17.34 -24.79 11.03
C GLY A 144 -17.68 -26.10 10.32
N SER A 145 -16.69 -26.91 9.93
CA SER A 145 -16.95 -28.25 9.38
C SER A 145 -17.36 -29.27 10.45
N SER A 146 -16.90 -29.11 11.70
CA SER A 146 -17.28 -29.98 12.83
C SER A 146 -18.69 -29.70 13.35
N SER A 147 -19.21 -28.47 13.22
CA SER A 147 -20.58 -28.13 13.64
C SER A 147 -21.66 -28.65 12.70
N LEU A 148 -21.35 -28.90 11.42
CA LEU A 148 -22.30 -29.44 10.44
C LEU A 148 -22.66 -30.93 10.66
N PHE A 149 -21.96 -31.63 11.57
CA PHE A 149 -22.16 -33.06 11.84
C PHE A 149 -22.91 -33.37 13.14
N LEU A 150 -23.20 -32.39 14.02
CA LEU A 150 -23.90 -32.62 15.30
C LEU A 150 -25.40 -32.26 15.30
N ASP A 151 -25.94 -31.73 14.21
CA ASP A 151 -27.35 -31.29 14.09
C ASP A 151 -28.26 -32.29 13.32
N MET A 152 -27.95 -33.59 13.30
CA MET A 152 -28.79 -34.67 12.71
C MET A 152 -29.07 -35.78 13.73
#